data_AF-A0A7K3YFI2-F1
#
_entry.id   AF-A0A7K3YFI2-F1
#
_cell.length_a   1.000
_cell.length_b   1.000
_cell.length_c   1.000
_cell.angle_alpha   90.00
_cell.angle_beta   90.00
_cell.angle_gamma   90.00
#
_symmetry.space_group_name_H-M   'P 1'
#
loop_
_entity.id
_entity.type
_entity.pdbx_description
1 polymer ?
#
loop_
_entity_poly.entity_id
_entity_poly.type
_entity_poly.pdbx_seq_one_letter_code
_entity_poly.pdbx_strand_id
1 'polypeptide(L)'
;MDGIRNRAILFALLFLIALVFASGCLSSDFVVDRHDLTVTRTDADGIEIWHTVFDEGGDEYGTILLPVSDGGLLVGGSVKQSPESDEQALLLKIAEDGRIEWNRSYPTRRAVQVVVSHFDGSFTIGTGDGFLFRVTGDGTPIWTHHMSESVLGISGLPDGGIVAAGSKHGDDVWVAVVNDIGSLLWERTYPALGLGRVLGVASASDGGYIVAGTMDRHPLWVMRLDREGEVVWNRTFEKEPVFTEVTLYWVYLLRGRPDGSVELLYKVGRTLEGEVVGRSVTVDRVLGRGGADMSVTELDIPCPVARTSDGGYASACLESSQSGGYTFGNNLRSPIHIVKFDDRGEIAWNQTGTEAEVNIVADVVQLSDGGFAVLGMYAKT
;
A
#
# COMPACT_ATOMS: atom_id res chain seq x y z
N MET A 1 -51.84 -6.57 -57.73
CA MET A 1 -51.10 -7.42 -56.77
C MET A 1 -49.85 -6.64 -56.38
N ASP A 2 -50.02 -5.84 -55.33
CA ASP A 2 -49.13 -5.60 -54.17
C ASP A 2 -47.61 -5.51 -54.43
N GLY A 3 -46.86 -4.51 -53.95
CA GLY A 3 -47.18 -3.41 -53.05
C GLY A 3 -45.96 -2.48 -52.84
N ILE A 4 -46.25 -1.18 -52.79
CA ILE A 4 -45.83 -0.18 -51.79
C ILE A 4 -44.33 -0.03 -51.42
N ARG A 5 -43.72 1.04 -51.99
CA ARG A 5 -43.01 2.18 -51.35
C ARG A 5 -42.08 1.99 -50.11
N ASN A 6 -40.82 2.40 -50.32
CA ASN A 6 -40.08 3.49 -49.62
C ASN A 6 -39.92 3.49 -48.07
N ARG A 7 -38.71 3.20 -47.56
CA ARG A 7 -37.76 4.11 -46.86
C ARG A 7 -36.95 3.44 -45.73
N ALA A 8 -35.63 3.71 -45.78
CA ALA A 8 -34.64 3.82 -44.70
C ALA A 8 -34.12 2.55 -43.99
N ILE A 9 -32.86 2.65 -43.51
CA ILE A 9 -32.06 1.69 -42.70
C ILE A 9 -31.28 0.70 -43.62
N LEU A 10 -29.95 0.54 -43.62
CA LEU A 10 -28.87 0.74 -42.64
C LEU A 10 -27.53 0.89 -43.41
N PHE A 11 -26.60 1.69 -42.89
CA PHE A 11 -25.24 1.86 -43.40
C PHE A 11 -24.29 0.79 -42.84
N ALA A 12 -23.26 0.50 -43.64
CA ALA A 12 -21.93 -0.03 -43.29
C ALA A 12 -21.78 -1.53 -42.91
N LEU A 13 -21.23 -2.27 -43.86
CA LEU A 13 -20.47 -3.52 -43.67
C LEU A 13 -18.98 -3.23 -43.90
N LEU A 14 -18.12 -4.00 -43.21
CA LEU A 14 -16.67 -4.25 -43.43
C LEU A 14 -15.72 -3.18 -42.84
N PHE A 15 -14.70 -3.47 -42.02
CA PHE A 15 -13.91 -4.67 -41.71
C PHE A 15 -13.20 -4.45 -40.35
N LEU A 16 -13.05 -5.46 -39.49
CA LEU A 16 -11.74 -5.77 -38.89
C LEU A 16 -11.70 -7.18 -38.27
N ILE A 17 -10.61 -7.88 -38.57
CA ILE A 17 -10.22 -9.21 -38.12
C ILE A 17 -9.56 -9.12 -36.73
N ALA A 18 -9.70 -10.21 -35.99
CA ALA A 18 -9.28 -10.49 -34.62
C ALA A 18 -7.82 -10.16 -34.23
N LEU A 19 -7.64 -9.74 -32.97
CA LEU A 19 -6.57 -10.23 -32.11
C LEU A 19 -7.12 -10.46 -30.70
N VAL A 20 -6.87 -11.66 -30.18
CA VAL A 20 -7.33 -12.19 -28.90
C VAL A 20 -6.37 -11.76 -27.80
N PHE A 21 -6.86 -11.11 -26.74
CA PHE A 21 -6.30 -11.25 -25.40
C PHE A 21 -7.38 -11.86 -24.51
N ALA A 22 -6.99 -12.94 -23.83
CA ALA A 22 -7.84 -13.71 -22.96
C ALA A 22 -8.20 -12.89 -21.71
N SER A 23 -9.43 -12.39 -21.71
CA SER A 23 -10.19 -12.19 -20.49
C SER A 23 -10.48 -13.56 -19.87
N GLY A 24 -9.89 -13.84 -18.71
CA GLY A 24 -10.30 -14.95 -17.87
C GLY A 24 -11.61 -14.61 -17.16
N CYS A 25 -12.73 -14.88 -17.86
CA CYS A 25 -14.06 -15.25 -17.35
C CYS A 25 -14.58 -14.58 -16.05
N LEU A 26 -15.42 -13.54 -16.20
CA LEU A 26 -16.54 -13.30 -15.28
C LEU A 26 -17.83 -13.49 -16.08
N SER A 27 -18.46 -14.66 -15.92
CA SER A 27 -19.85 -14.85 -16.28
C SER A 27 -20.72 -13.95 -15.41
N SER A 28 -21.70 -13.32 -16.05
CA SER A 28 -22.58 -12.29 -15.50
C SER A 28 -23.65 -12.84 -14.55
N ASP A 29 -23.23 -13.38 -13.41
CA ASP A 29 -24.06 -13.56 -12.21
C ASP A 29 -23.41 -12.72 -11.10
N PHE A 30 -23.81 -11.44 -11.02
CA PHE A 30 -23.20 -10.44 -10.13
C PHE A 30 -23.67 -10.68 -8.68
N VAL A 31 -23.06 -11.65 -7.99
CA VAL A 31 -22.92 -11.58 -6.54
C VAL A 31 -21.75 -10.64 -6.30
N VAL A 32 -21.99 -9.51 -5.63
CA VAL A 32 -20.91 -8.62 -5.21
C VAL A 32 -20.16 -9.40 -4.13
N ASP A 33 -18.98 -9.94 -4.44
CA ASP A 33 -18.14 -10.58 -3.44
C ASP A 33 -17.87 -9.56 -2.33
N ARG A 34 -18.48 -9.76 -1.16
CA ARG A 34 -18.20 -8.96 0.04
C ARG A 34 -17.00 -9.56 0.73
N HIS A 35 -16.06 -8.74 1.17
CA HIS A 35 -14.87 -9.19 1.86
C HIS A 35 -15.00 -8.96 3.36
N ASP A 36 -14.56 -9.93 4.15
CA ASP A 36 -14.24 -9.73 5.56
C ASP A 36 -12.76 -9.42 5.69
N LEU A 37 -12.45 -8.51 6.60
CA LEU A 37 -11.10 -8.21 6.99
C LEU A 37 -10.62 -9.27 7.97
N THR A 38 -9.40 -9.78 7.77
CA THR A 38 -8.80 -10.75 8.66
C THR A 38 -7.40 -10.35 9.08
N VAL A 39 -7.02 -10.69 10.31
CA VAL A 39 -5.66 -10.54 10.81
C VAL A 39 -5.21 -11.86 11.42
N THR A 40 -4.04 -12.33 11.02
CA THR A 40 -3.42 -13.54 11.55
C THR A 40 -2.10 -13.19 12.20
N ARG A 41 -1.87 -13.62 13.44
CA ARG A 41 -0.57 -13.52 14.11
C ARG A 41 0.10 -14.88 14.14
N THR A 42 1.40 -14.89 13.91
CA THR A 42 2.26 -16.07 14.05
C THR A 42 3.37 -15.81 15.06
N ASP A 43 4.00 -16.89 15.53
CA ASP A 43 5.30 -16.81 16.18
C ASP A 43 6.43 -16.53 15.18
N ALA A 44 7.66 -16.50 15.67
CA ALA A 44 8.86 -16.21 14.87
C ALA A 44 9.20 -17.33 13.86
N ASP A 45 8.66 -18.54 14.04
CA ASP A 45 8.81 -19.67 13.13
C ASP A 45 7.65 -19.73 12.11
N GLY A 46 6.72 -18.76 12.15
CA GLY A 46 5.58 -18.66 11.24
C GLY A 46 4.38 -19.51 11.66
N ILE A 47 4.38 -20.12 12.84
CA ILE A 47 3.26 -20.94 13.33
C ILE A 47 2.15 -20.01 13.84
N GLU A 48 0.91 -20.26 13.42
CA GLU A 48 -0.24 -19.46 13.85
C GLU A 48 -0.40 -19.46 15.38
N ILE A 49 -0.55 -18.27 15.95
CA ILE A 49 -0.92 -18.05 17.35
C ILE A 49 -2.41 -17.79 17.46
N TRP A 50 -2.92 -16.88 16.61
CA TRP A 50 -4.34 -16.55 16.55
C TRP A 50 -4.72 -16.00 15.17
N HIS A 51 -6.02 -16.09 14.89
CA HIS A 51 -6.66 -15.51 13.73
C HIS A 51 -7.94 -14.77 14.14
N THR A 52 -8.08 -13.55 13.65
CA THR A 52 -9.19 -12.65 13.94
C THR A 52 -9.90 -12.30 12.64
N VAL A 53 -11.21 -12.51 12.60
CA VAL A 53 -12.08 -12.07 11.50
C VAL A 53 -12.90 -10.89 11.98
N PHE A 54 -12.95 -9.83 11.18
CA PHE A 54 -13.79 -8.67 11.38
C PHE A 54 -14.85 -8.62 10.29
N ASP A 55 -16.10 -8.77 10.70
CA ASP A 55 -17.30 -8.77 9.86
C ASP A 55 -18.37 -7.91 10.55
N GLU A 56 -18.73 -6.76 9.97
CA GLU A 56 -19.84 -5.92 10.43
C GLU A 56 -21.08 -6.01 9.53
N GLY A 57 -21.13 -7.04 8.68
CA GLY A 57 -22.21 -7.30 7.75
C GLY A 57 -22.09 -6.54 6.43
N GLY A 58 -21.05 -5.73 6.25
CA GLY A 58 -20.73 -5.01 5.02
C GLY A 58 -19.65 -5.70 4.19
N ASP A 59 -18.99 -4.88 3.38
CA ASP A 59 -17.75 -5.17 2.67
C ASP A 59 -16.62 -4.42 3.36
N GLU A 60 -15.71 -5.15 4.00
CA GLU A 60 -14.61 -4.63 4.81
C GLU A 60 -13.26 -4.93 4.15
N TYR A 61 -12.49 -3.88 3.84
CA TYR A 61 -11.15 -4.03 3.25
C TYR A 61 -10.09 -3.41 4.15
N GLY A 62 -9.07 -4.20 4.51
CA GLY A 62 -7.86 -3.70 5.16
C GLY A 62 -6.83 -3.21 4.14
N THR A 63 -6.23 -2.05 4.37
CA THR A 63 -5.17 -1.48 3.52
C THR A 63 -3.86 -1.24 4.26
N ILE A 64 -3.90 -1.12 5.59
CA ILE A 64 -2.74 -0.81 6.43
C ILE A 64 -2.72 -1.73 7.64
N LEU A 65 -1.57 -2.34 7.93
CA LEU A 65 -1.32 -3.08 9.16
C LEU A 65 -0.17 -2.42 9.94
N LEU A 66 -0.47 -1.88 11.13
CA LEU A 66 0.48 -1.13 11.94
C LEU A 66 0.63 -1.75 13.34
N PRO A 67 1.80 -2.33 13.68
CA PRO A 67 2.11 -2.66 15.07
C PRO A 67 2.16 -1.41 15.94
N VAL A 68 1.53 -1.47 17.11
CA VAL A 68 1.46 -0.34 18.05
C VAL A 68 2.20 -0.65 19.36
N SER A 69 2.52 0.40 20.12
CA SER A 69 3.47 0.34 21.25
C SER A 69 3.00 -0.48 22.45
N ASP A 70 1.71 -0.77 22.56
CA ASP A 70 1.14 -1.64 23.60
C ASP A 70 1.14 -3.13 23.23
N GLY A 71 1.80 -3.50 22.12
CA GLY A 71 1.88 -4.88 21.63
C GLY A 71 0.69 -5.30 20.75
N GLY A 72 -0.33 -4.44 20.61
CA GLY A 72 -1.43 -4.65 19.70
C GLY A 72 -1.13 -4.29 18.26
N LEU A 73 -2.19 -4.29 17.45
CA LEU A 73 -2.18 -3.91 16.05
C LEU A 73 -3.27 -2.87 15.79
N LEU A 74 -2.98 -1.91 14.93
CA LEU A 74 -3.97 -1.03 14.31
C LEU A 74 -4.10 -1.40 12.84
N VAL A 75 -5.32 -1.62 12.40
CA VAL A 75 -5.66 -1.85 10.99
C VAL A 75 -6.39 -0.61 10.48
N GLY A 76 -5.90 -0.09 9.36
CA GLY A 76 -6.59 0.94 8.58
C GLY A 76 -7.21 0.32 7.34
N GLY A 77 -8.38 0.81 6.94
CA GLY A 77 -9.09 0.27 5.80
C GLY A 77 -10.35 1.03 5.43
N SER A 78 -11.32 0.30 4.91
CA SER A 78 -12.66 0.79 4.66
C SER A 78 -13.73 -0.21 5.05
N VAL A 79 -14.94 0.33 5.25
CA VAL A 79 -16.17 -0.41 5.37
C VAL A 79 -17.21 0.16 4.42
N LYS A 80 -17.94 -0.73 3.74
CA LYS A 80 -19.06 -0.38 2.88
C LYS A 80 -20.26 -1.26 3.22
N GLN A 81 -21.26 -0.68 3.88
CA GLN A 81 -22.42 -1.39 4.43
C GLN A 81 -23.31 -2.04 3.35
N SER A 82 -23.39 -1.43 2.17
CA SER A 82 -24.15 -1.97 1.04
C SER A 82 -23.57 -1.47 -0.29
N PRO A 83 -23.87 -2.10 -1.43
CA PRO A 83 -23.38 -1.65 -2.74
C PRO A 83 -23.66 -0.18 -3.06
N GLU A 84 -24.75 0.37 -2.51
CA GLU A 84 -25.22 1.74 -2.73
C GLU A 84 -24.73 2.74 -1.66
N SER A 85 -24.14 2.29 -0.55
CA SER A 85 -23.64 3.19 0.49
C SER A 85 -22.26 3.74 0.13
N ASP A 86 -21.95 4.96 0.58
CA ASP A 86 -20.59 5.47 0.52
C ASP A 86 -19.63 4.57 1.30
N GLU A 87 -18.42 4.40 0.76
CA GLU A 87 -17.31 3.75 1.46
C GLU A 87 -16.80 4.68 2.58
N GLN A 88 -16.67 4.16 3.79
CA GLN A 88 -16.20 4.90 4.97
C GLN A 88 -14.82 4.41 5.40
N ALA A 89 -13.97 5.31 5.87
CA ALA A 89 -12.70 4.95 6.49
C ALA A 89 -12.95 4.13 7.78
N LEU A 90 -12.28 3.00 7.90
CA LEU A 90 -12.33 2.10 9.05
C LEU A 90 -10.98 2.13 9.77
N LEU A 91 -11.04 2.23 11.10
CA LEU A 91 -9.93 1.87 11.99
C LEU A 91 -10.37 0.75 12.93
N LEU A 92 -9.52 -0.27 13.05
CA LEU A 92 -9.73 -1.42 13.91
C LEU A 92 -8.48 -1.62 14.77
N LYS A 93 -8.64 -1.61 16.10
CA LYS A 93 -7.57 -1.91 17.03
C LYS A 93 -7.75 -3.31 17.61
N ILE A 94 -6.70 -4.13 17.50
CA ILE A 94 -6.65 -5.51 17.97
C ILE A 94 -5.58 -5.60 19.06
N ALA A 95 -5.94 -6.19 20.20
CA ALA A 95 -5.04 -6.43 21.30
C ALA A 95 -3.99 -7.49 20.94
N GLU A 96 -2.93 -7.57 21.74
CA GLU A 96 -1.86 -8.55 21.56
C GLU A 96 -2.38 -10.00 21.49
N ASP A 97 -3.45 -10.31 22.24
CA ASP A 97 -4.10 -11.62 22.30
C ASP A 97 -5.09 -11.91 21.15
N GLY A 98 -5.21 -11.01 20.17
CA GLY A 98 -6.12 -11.14 19.03
C GLY A 98 -7.52 -10.62 19.29
N ARG A 99 -7.86 -10.19 20.51
CA ARG A 99 -9.19 -9.63 20.78
C ARG A 99 -9.31 -8.23 20.17
N ILE A 100 -10.40 -7.97 19.46
CA ILE A 100 -10.75 -6.61 19.03
C ILE A 100 -10.98 -5.73 20.26
N GLU A 101 -10.19 -4.66 20.41
CA GLU A 101 -10.37 -3.68 21.49
C GLU A 101 -11.46 -2.68 21.14
N TRP A 102 -11.40 -2.14 19.92
CA TRP A 102 -12.38 -1.23 19.39
C TRP A 102 -12.29 -1.17 17.85
N ASN A 103 -13.39 -0.79 17.22
CA ASN A 103 -13.42 -0.34 15.84
C ASN A 103 -14.13 1.02 15.76
N ARG A 104 -13.81 1.81 14.73
CA ARG A 104 -14.47 3.08 14.41
C ARG A 104 -14.55 3.27 12.91
N SER A 105 -15.72 3.70 12.45
CA SER A 105 -15.94 4.17 11.09
C SER A 105 -16.06 5.69 11.08
N TYR A 106 -15.40 6.32 10.12
CA TYR A 106 -15.39 7.77 9.96
C TYR A 106 -16.09 8.14 8.65
N PRO A 107 -16.90 9.21 8.63
CA PRO A 107 -17.76 9.57 7.49
C PRO A 107 -16.98 10.23 6.36
N THR A 108 -15.95 9.55 5.86
CA THR A 108 -15.23 9.86 4.63
C THR A 108 -15.94 9.17 3.46
N ARG A 109 -15.46 9.40 2.23
CA ARG A 109 -15.95 8.75 1.01
C ARG A 109 -14.98 7.73 0.43
N ARG A 110 -13.80 7.58 1.06
CA ARG A 110 -12.74 6.65 0.65
C ARG A 110 -12.04 6.03 1.85
N ALA A 111 -11.43 4.89 1.60
CA ALA A 111 -10.59 4.16 2.54
C ALA A 111 -9.43 4.99 3.11
N VAL A 112 -8.98 4.56 4.29
CA VAL A 112 -7.68 4.93 4.84
C VAL A 112 -6.57 4.56 3.85
N GLN A 113 -5.69 5.51 3.56
CA GLN A 113 -4.52 5.32 2.69
C GLN A 113 -3.23 5.23 3.50
N VAL A 114 -3.18 5.89 4.65
CA VAL A 114 -1.98 5.95 5.49
C VAL A 114 -2.35 6.24 6.94
N VAL A 115 -1.62 5.62 7.87
CA VAL A 115 -1.75 5.85 9.30
C VAL A 115 -0.37 5.96 9.93
N VAL A 116 -0.21 6.84 10.91
CA VAL A 116 0.96 6.93 11.77
C VAL A 116 0.53 6.95 13.23
N SER A 117 1.26 6.24 14.09
CA SER A 117 1.12 6.30 15.55
C SER A 117 2.02 7.37 16.16
N HIS A 118 1.56 8.00 17.22
CA HIS A 118 2.29 9.00 17.99
C HIS A 118 2.71 8.47 19.36
N PHE A 119 3.69 9.12 20.00
CA PHE A 119 4.18 8.73 21.33
C PHE A 119 3.14 8.83 22.44
N ASP A 120 2.13 9.68 22.26
CA ASP A 120 0.99 9.82 23.18
C ASP A 120 -0.09 8.73 22.99
N GLY A 121 0.14 7.78 22.07
CA GLY A 121 -0.79 6.70 21.75
C GLY A 121 -1.92 7.10 20.80
N SER A 122 -1.93 8.34 20.30
CA SER A 122 -2.87 8.79 19.27
C SER A 122 -2.43 8.37 17.86
N PHE A 123 -3.34 8.50 16.89
CA PHE A 123 -3.09 8.13 15.49
C PHE A 123 -3.46 9.28 14.57
N THR A 124 -2.66 9.51 13.52
CA THR A 124 -3.04 10.42 12.43
C THR A 124 -3.24 9.63 11.14
N ILE A 125 -4.32 9.95 10.44
CA ILE A 125 -4.86 9.18 9.33
C ILE A 125 -5.05 10.09 8.12
N GLY A 126 -4.66 9.59 6.95
CA GLY A 126 -4.92 10.20 5.65
C GLY A 126 -5.80 9.32 4.78
N THR A 127 -6.72 9.92 4.02
CA THR A 127 -7.65 9.20 3.14
C THR A 127 -7.53 9.62 1.68
N GLY A 128 -8.06 8.77 0.80
CA GLY A 128 -8.01 8.99 -0.65
C GLY A 128 -8.86 10.15 -1.16
N ASP A 129 -9.80 10.64 -0.36
CA ASP A 129 -10.63 11.83 -0.63
C ASP A 129 -10.14 13.10 0.08
N GLY A 130 -8.94 13.05 0.70
CA GLY A 130 -8.27 14.22 1.21
C GLY A 130 -8.55 14.56 2.67
N PHE A 131 -9.23 13.68 3.43
CA PHE A 131 -9.29 13.87 4.87
C PHE A 131 -7.93 13.57 5.51
N LEU A 132 -7.51 14.47 6.39
CA LEU A 132 -6.39 14.32 7.30
C LEU A 132 -6.91 14.53 8.71
N PHE A 133 -6.90 13.50 9.56
CA PHE A 133 -7.46 13.60 10.90
C PHE A 133 -6.63 12.87 11.93
N ARG A 134 -6.67 13.34 13.18
CA ARG A 134 -6.04 12.69 14.33
C ARG A 134 -7.10 12.20 15.29
N VAL A 135 -6.88 11.02 15.85
CA VAL A 135 -7.75 10.38 16.82
C VAL A 135 -6.93 9.94 18.03
N THR A 136 -7.54 9.94 19.21
CA THR A 136 -6.96 9.35 20.43
C THR A 136 -6.74 7.83 20.26
N GLY A 137 -6.04 7.21 21.22
CA GLY A 137 -5.78 5.76 21.20
C GLY A 137 -7.02 4.86 21.27
N ASP A 138 -8.19 5.42 21.59
CA ASP A 138 -9.51 4.77 21.59
C ASP A 138 -10.38 5.12 20.36
N GLY A 139 -9.80 5.84 19.38
CA GLY A 139 -10.45 6.24 18.15
C GLY A 139 -11.37 7.46 18.27
N THR A 140 -11.29 8.25 19.34
CA THR A 140 -12.06 9.50 19.45
C THR A 140 -11.40 10.60 18.62
N PRO A 141 -12.13 11.34 17.75
CA PRO A 141 -11.56 12.44 16.98
C PRO A 141 -10.95 13.55 17.87
N ILE A 142 -9.74 13.98 17.52
CA ILE A 142 -9.05 15.14 18.14
C ILE A 142 -9.19 16.36 17.23
N TRP A 143 -8.79 16.22 15.96
CA TRP A 143 -8.92 17.26 14.94
C TRP A 143 -9.07 16.63 13.55
N THR A 144 -9.65 17.39 12.62
CA THR A 144 -9.83 16.98 11.22
C THR A 144 -9.59 18.16 10.30
N HIS A 145 -8.87 17.91 9.21
CA HIS A 145 -8.69 18.80 8.07
C HIS A 145 -9.19 18.13 6.80
N HIS A 146 -9.66 18.95 5.88
CA HIS A 146 -9.85 18.55 4.49
C HIS A 146 -8.74 19.20 3.67
N MET A 147 -7.81 18.38 3.22
CA MET A 147 -6.67 18.80 2.42
C MET A 147 -7.12 19.10 0.99
N SER A 148 -6.19 19.61 0.19
CA SER A 148 -6.45 19.95 -1.22
C SER A 148 -7.00 18.76 -2.03
N GLU A 149 -6.47 17.55 -1.80
CA GLU A 149 -6.81 16.28 -2.48
C GLU A 149 -6.32 15.10 -1.62
N SER A 150 -6.34 13.88 -2.16
CA SER A 150 -5.86 12.63 -1.54
C SER A 150 -4.61 12.81 -0.66
N VAL A 151 -4.64 12.23 0.54
CA VAL A 151 -3.49 12.14 1.46
C VAL A 151 -2.93 10.74 1.34
N LEU A 152 -1.74 10.61 0.74
CA LEU A 152 -1.16 9.32 0.36
C LEU A 152 0.07 8.94 1.18
N GLY A 153 0.65 9.89 1.92
CA GLY A 153 1.76 9.62 2.84
C GLY A 153 1.69 10.54 4.06
N ILE A 154 2.05 10.01 5.23
CA ILE A 154 2.24 10.76 6.47
C ILE A 154 3.48 10.21 7.18
N SER A 155 4.27 11.10 7.78
CA SER A 155 5.32 10.76 8.73
C SER A 155 5.22 11.64 9.96
N GLY A 156 5.33 11.05 11.15
CA GLY A 156 5.44 11.78 12.40
C GLY A 156 6.71 12.62 12.46
N LEU A 157 6.63 13.74 13.18
CA LEU A 157 7.76 14.61 13.48
C LEU A 157 8.14 14.51 14.97
N PRO A 158 9.39 14.82 15.35
CA PRO A 158 9.84 14.70 16.74
C PRO A 158 9.08 15.57 17.75
N ASP A 159 8.42 16.63 17.29
CA ASP A 159 7.60 17.53 18.10
C ASP A 159 6.15 17.07 18.25
N GLY A 160 5.79 15.89 17.73
CA GLY A 160 4.42 15.36 17.73
C GLY A 160 3.54 15.89 16.60
N GLY A 161 4.09 16.76 15.72
CA GLY A 161 3.49 17.12 14.45
C GLY A 161 3.67 16.03 13.39
N ILE A 162 3.29 16.36 12.15
CA ILE A 162 3.43 15.48 10.99
C ILE A 162 3.89 16.25 9.75
N VAL A 163 4.52 15.53 8.84
CA VAL A 163 4.54 15.88 7.42
C VAL A 163 3.54 14.97 6.69
N ALA A 164 2.72 15.55 5.82
CA ALA A 164 1.81 14.85 4.94
C ALA A 164 2.13 15.17 3.48
N ALA A 165 1.87 14.22 2.59
CA ALA A 165 2.00 14.40 1.16
C ALA A 165 0.88 13.71 0.39
N GLY A 166 0.60 14.24 -0.80
CA GLY A 166 -0.41 13.70 -1.68
C GLY A 166 -0.29 14.24 -3.10
N SER A 167 -1.24 13.86 -3.94
CA SER A 167 -1.29 14.29 -5.34
C SER A 167 -2.50 15.18 -5.60
N LYS A 168 -2.32 16.20 -6.44
CA LYS A 168 -3.30 17.22 -6.81
C LYS A 168 -3.31 17.44 -8.33
N HIS A 169 -4.50 17.69 -8.91
CA HIS A 169 -4.72 18.26 -10.26
C HIS A 169 -3.66 17.91 -11.32
N GLY A 170 -3.85 16.84 -12.10
CA GLY A 170 -2.95 16.54 -13.23
C GLY A 170 -1.52 16.25 -12.79
N ASP A 171 -1.37 15.47 -11.72
CA ASP A 171 -0.10 14.85 -11.30
C ASP A 171 0.90 15.75 -10.55
N ASP A 172 0.40 16.85 -9.97
CA ASP A 172 1.17 17.69 -9.06
C ASP A 172 1.31 17.04 -7.68
N VAL A 173 2.49 17.14 -7.08
CA VAL A 173 2.74 16.70 -5.70
C VAL A 173 2.52 17.86 -4.74
N TRP A 174 1.78 17.64 -3.66
CA TRP A 174 1.71 18.58 -2.55
C TRP A 174 2.31 17.98 -1.28
N VAL A 175 2.91 18.83 -0.46
CA VAL A 175 3.45 18.49 0.87
C VAL A 175 2.96 19.54 1.85
N ALA A 176 2.56 19.10 3.04
CA ALA A 176 2.16 19.97 4.13
C ALA A 176 2.81 19.54 5.44
N VAL A 177 3.04 20.50 6.33
CA VAL A 177 3.45 20.26 7.70
C VAL A 177 2.37 20.77 8.64
N VAL A 178 1.99 19.92 9.58
CA VAL A 178 0.95 20.18 10.58
C VAL A 178 1.58 19.96 11.95
N ASN A 179 1.37 20.87 12.89
CA ASN A 179 1.87 20.69 14.25
C ASN A 179 1.02 19.67 15.05
N ASP A 180 1.44 19.38 16.27
CA ASP A 180 0.83 18.41 17.18
C ASP A 180 -0.66 18.69 17.46
N ILE A 181 -1.03 19.96 17.63
CA ILE A 181 -2.41 20.40 17.87
C ILE A 181 -3.25 20.52 16.58
N GLY A 182 -2.70 20.13 15.42
CA GLY A 182 -3.43 20.14 14.15
C GLY A 182 -3.44 21.49 13.44
N SER A 183 -2.58 22.44 13.75
CA SER A 183 -2.46 23.68 12.96
C SER A 183 -1.57 23.47 11.75
N LEU A 184 -2.07 23.85 10.56
CA LEU A 184 -1.27 23.86 9.33
C LEU A 184 -0.15 24.90 9.45
N LEU A 185 1.11 24.46 9.41
CA LEU A 185 2.28 25.34 9.44
C LEU A 185 2.60 25.87 8.03
N TRP A 186 2.60 24.97 7.04
CA TRP A 186 2.72 25.33 5.63
C TRP A 186 2.20 24.20 4.73
N GLU A 187 1.79 24.58 3.51
CA GLU A 187 1.48 23.66 2.39
C GLU A 187 2.16 24.21 1.13
N ARG A 188 2.79 23.33 0.34
CA ARG A 188 3.42 23.66 -0.93
C ARG A 188 3.06 22.63 -1.99
N THR A 189 2.95 23.08 -3.22
CA THR A 189 2.74 22.23 -4.40
C THR A 189 3.96 22.33 -5.31
N TYR A 190 4.34 21.21 -5.92
CA TYR A 190 5.51 21.06 -6.77
C TYR A 190 5.09 20.65 -8.20
N PRO A 191 4.42 21.55 -8.95
CA PRO A 191 3.82 21.22 -10.24
C PRO A 191 4.85 21.01 -11.36
N ALA A 192 5.97 21.74 -11.29
CA ALA A 192 6.99 21.74 -12.32
C ALA A 192 7.77 20.43 -12.45
N LEU A 193 7.53 19.47 -11.56
CA LEU A 193 8.29 18.23 -11.50
C LEU A 193 7.60 17.08 -12.26
N GLY A 194 6.33 17.23 -12.67
CA GLY A 194 5.59 16.21 -13.45
C GLY A 194 5.60 14.83 -12.79
N LEU A 195 5.50 14.82 -11.47
CA LEU A 195 5.87 13.66 -10.66
C LEU A 195 4.77 12.62 -10.53
N GLY A 196 3.54 12.85 -11.01
CA GLY A 196 2.53 11.81 -10.91
C GLY A 196 2.04 11.62 -9.48
N ARG A 197 1.94 10.34 -9.11
CA ARG A 197 1.33 9.90 -7.86
C ARG A 197 2.35 9.81 -6.73
N VAL A 198 2.05 10.42 -5.59
CA VAL A 198 2.78 10.19 -4.32
C VAL A 198 2.49 8.78 -3.82
N LEU A 199 3.54 8.09 -3.35
CA LEU A 199 3.44 6.78 -2.72
C LEU A 199 3.87 6.79 -1.25
N GLY A 200 4.59 7.82 -0.80
CA GLY A 200 4.95 7.96 0.60
C GLY A 200 5.76 9.22 0.90
N VAL A 201 5.84 9.52 2.20
CA VAL A 201 6.69 10.59 2.74
C VAL A 201 7.35 10.10 4.02
N ALA A 202 8.57 10.56 4.28
CA ALA A 202 9.32 10.30 5.50
C ALA A 202 10.00 11.58 6.01
N SER A 203 10.05 11.76 7.32
CA SER A 203 10.89 12.77 7.95
C SER A 203 12.37 12.40 7.81
N ALA A 204 13.24 13.39 7.61
CA ALA A 204 14.69 13.24 7.62
C ALA A 204 15.28 13.65 8.98
N SER A 205 16.43 13.07 9.35
CA SER A 205 17.09 13.33 10.63
C SER A 205 17.58 14.77 10.81
N ASP A 206 17.82 15.48 9.70
CA ASP A 206 18.17 16.89 9.70
C ASP A 206 16.94 17.81 9.70
N GLY A 207 15.73 17.28 9.87
CA GLY A 207 14.46 18.01 9.95
C GLY A 207 13.79 18.30 8.61
N GLY A 208 14.43 17.95 7.48
CA GLY A 208 13.76 18.01 6.19
C GLY A 208 12.86 16.80 5.93
N TYR A 209 12.44 16.62 4.68
CA TYR A 209 11.49 15.58 4.27
C TYR A 209 11.99 14.81 3.05
N ILE A 210 11.49 13.60 2.88
CA ILE A 210 11.74 12.72 1.73
C ILE A 210 10.37 12.32 1.19
N VAL A 211 10.13 12.52 -0.09
CA VAL A 211 8.88 12.15 -0.76
C VAL A 211 9.22 11.19 -1.89
N ALA A 212 8.43 10.12 -2.05
CA ALA A 212 8.59 9.19 -3.16
C ALA A 212 7.27 8.98 -3.89
N GLY A 213 7.36 8.62 -5.17
CA GLY A 213 6.19 8.36 -5.99
C GLY A 213 6.50 7.80 -7.36
N THR A 214 5.51 7.81 -8.24
CA THR A 214 5.61 7.32 -9.62
C THR A 214 5.06 8.33 -10.61
N MET A 215 5.72 8.49 -11.76
CA MET A 215 5.20 9.29 -12.88
C MET A 215 4.25 8.47 -13.76
N ASP A 216 3.52 9.13 -14.67
CA ASP A 216 2.50 8.51 -15.56
C ASP A 216 3.03 7.38 -16.46
N ARG A 217 4.35 7.34 -16.70
CA ARG A 217 5.03 6.27 -17.48
C ARG A 217 5.84 5.30 -16.61
N HIS A 218 5.53 5.29 -15.31
CA HIS A 218 5.93 4.39 -14.22
C HIS A 218 7.41 4.22 -13.81
N PRO A 219 8.30 5.22 -13.91
CA PRO A 219 9.53 5.25 -13.13
C PRO A 219 9.28 5.69 -11.67
N LEU A 220 10.02 5.10 -10.73
CA LEU A 220 10.09 5.57 -9.34
C LEU A 220 10.86 6.88 -9.28
N TRP A 221 10.34 7.89 -8.58
CA TRP A 221 11.10 9.08 -8.22
C TRP A 221 11.16 9.28 -6.71
N VAL A 222 12.21 9.97 -6.27
CA VAL A 222 12.44 10.37 -4.89
C VAL A 222 12.89 11.83 -4.87
N MET A 223 12.29 12.62 -3.99
CA MET A 223 12.57 14.02 -3.78
C MET A 223 12.95 14.27 -2.32
N ARG A 224 13.98 15.07 -2.11
CA ARG A 224 14.44 15.53 -0.81
C ARG A 224 14.15 17.02 -0.66
N LEU A 225 13.49 17.38 0.43
CA LEU A 225 13.10 18.75 0.77
C LEU A 225 13.80 19.21 2.05
N ASP A 226 14.27 20.45 2.14
CA ASP A 226 14.74 20.98 3.43
C ASP A 226 13.58 21.24 4.41
N ARG A 227 13.89 21.84 5.57
CA ARG A 227 12.90 22.12 6.64
C ARG A 227 11.81 23.10 6.17
N GLU A 228 12.18 24.01 5.28
CA GLU A 228 11.34 25.07 4.72
C GLU A 228 10.52 24.60 3.51
N GLY A 229 10.75 23.36 3.05
CA GLY A 229 10.07 22.73 1.92
C GLY A 229 10.73 23.03 0.57
N GLU A 230 11.97 23.52 0.53
CA GLU A 230 12.69 23.75 -0.72
C GLU A 230 13.37 22.47 -1.20
N VAL A 231 13.40 22.27 -2.52
CA VAL A 231 13.97 21.06 -3.13
C VAL A 231 15.49 21.07 -3.01
N VAL A 232 16.03 20.13 -2.23
CA VAL A 232 17.48 19.89 -2.12
C VAL A 232 17.98 19.07 -3.30
N TRP A 233 17.27 17.99 -3.62
CA TRP A 233 17.51 17.17 -4.80
C TRP A 233 16.26 16.35 -5.16
N ASN A 234 16.19 15.92 -6.42
CA ASN A 234 15.25 14.90 -6.87
C ASN A 234 15.95 13.90 -7.80
N ARG A 235 15.44 12.68 -7.86
CA ARG A 235 15.99 11.57 -8.63
C ARG A 235 14.85 10.75 -9.22
N THR A 236 15.05 10.28 -10.43
CA THR A 236 14.18 9.32 -11.10
C THR A 236 14.98 8.06 -11.42
N PHE A 237 14.41 6.92 -11.06
CA PHE A 237 14.93 5.56 -11.22
C PHE A 237 14.05 4.80 -12.22
N GLU A 238 14.45 3.59 -12.61
CA GLU A 238 13.64 2.72 -13.46
C GLU A 238 13.17 3.40 -14.77
N LYS A 239 14.11 3.99 -15.53
CA LYS A 239 13.80 4.79 -16.72
C LYS A 239 14.47 4.27 -17.99
N GLU A 240 13.92 4.68 -19.12
CA GLU A 240 14.53 4.53 -20.44
C GLU A 240 15.92 5.22 -20.55
N PRO A 241 16.80 4.73 -21.44
CA PRO A 241 16.61 3.59 -22.34
C PRO A 241 16.86 2.24 -21.65
N VAL A 242 17.28 2.21 -20.39
CA VAL A 242 17.66 0.97 -19.69
C VAL A 242 16.51 -0.04 -19.65
N PHE A 243 15.30 0.45 -19.41
CA PHE A 243 14.08 -0.35 -19.41
C PHE A 243 13.10 0.20 -20.44
N THR A 244 12.54 -0.68 -21.26
CA THR A 244 11.56 -0.34 -22.30
C THR A 244 10.13 -0.40 -21.78
N GLU A 245 9.90 -1.15 -20.70
CA GLU A 245 8.64 -1.22 -19.98
C GLU A 245 8.94 -1.24 -18.49
N VAL A 246 8.21 -0.44 -17.72
CA VAL A 246 8.34 -0.38 -16.26
C VAL A 246 6.95 -0.30 -15.65
N THR A 247 6.73 -1.03 -14.56
CA THR A 247 5.52 -0.99 -13.75
C THR A 247 5.93 -1.03 -12.29
N LEU A 248 5.82 0.10 -11.60
CA LEU A 248 6.00 0.14 -10.16
C LEU A 248 4.74 -0.43 -9.50
N TYR A 249 4.90 -1.52 -8.74
CA TYR A 249 3.78 -2.15 -8.05
C TYR A 249 3.56 -1.52 -6.69
N TRP A 250 4.58 -1.52 -5.82
CA TRP A 250 4.46 -1.07 -4.43
C TRP A 250 5.75 -0.46 -3.91
N VAL A 251 5.63 0.48 -2.97
CA VAL A 251 6.72 0.93 -2.09
C VAL A 251 6.36 0.48 -0.68
N TYR A 252 7.09 -0.49 -0.14
CA TYR A 252 6.87 -1.07 1.18
C TYR A 252 7.58 -0.29 2.30
N LEU A 253 8.70 0.35 1.96
CA LEU A 253 9.48 1.13 2.92
C LEU A 253 10.00 2.39 2.25
N LEU A 254 9.76 3.52 2.91
CA LEU A 254 10.45 4.78 2.68
C LEU A 254 10.87 5.32 4.04
N ARG A 255 12.19 5.42 4.29
CA ARG A 255 12.68 5.83 5.61
C ARG A 255 13.93 6.69 5.51
N GLY A 256 13.96 7.80 6.25
CA GLY A 256 15.19 8.55 6.53
C GLY A 256 15.98 7.93 7.68
N ARG A 257 17.30 7.77 7.51
CA ARG A 257 18.22 7.29 8.55
C ARG A 257 18.84 8.46 9.33
N PRO A 258 19.34 8.22 10.55
CA PRO A 258 20.03 9.23 11.35
C PRO A 258 21.23 9.89 10.65
N ASP A 259 21.97 9.12 9.83
CA ASP A 259 23.11 9.61 9.03
C ASP A 259 22.69 10.45 7.80
N GLY A 260 21.39 10.60 7.57
CA GLY A 260 20.82 11.34 6.45
C GLY A 260 20.66 10.51 5.17
N SER A 261 20.97 9.21 5.19
CA SER A 261 20.66 8.32 4.07
C SER A 261 19.15 8.01 4.00
N VAL A 262 18.69 7.51 2.87
CA VAL A 262 17.30 7.12 2.62
C VAL A 262 17.25 5.65 2.28
N GLU A 263 16.41 4.87 2.96
CA GLU A 263 16.08 3.49 2.63
C GLU A 263 14.80 3.42 1.81
N LEU A 264 14.82 2.54 0.82
CA LEU A 264 13.70 2.23 -0.06
C LEU A 264 13.58 0.71 -0.19
N LEU A 265 12.37 0.18 -0.03
CA LEU A 265 12.02 -1.18 -0.42
C LEU A 265 10.80 -1.12 -1.31
N TYR A 266 10.90 -1.60 -2.54
CA TYR A 266 9.83 -1.49 -3.52
C TYR A 266 9.79 -2.68 -4.47
N LYS A 267 8.62 -2.96 -5.05
CA LYS A 267 8.45 -3.97 -6.10
C LYS A 267 8.27 -3.30 -7.46
N VAL A 268 9.04 -3.73 -8.44
CA VAL A 268 8.99 -3.21 -9.81
C VAL A 268 9.02 -4.34 -10.83
N GLY A 269 8.13 -4.28 -11.80
CA GLY A 269 8.18 -5.05 -13.04
C GLY A 269 8.89 -4.24 -14.11
N ARG A 270 9.87 -4.82 -14.81
CA ARG A 270 10.57 -4.12 -15.88
C ARG A 270 11.14 -5.06 -16.95
N THR A 271 11.20 -4.56 -18.17
CA THR A 271 11.77 -5.24 -19.34
C THR A 271 13.04 -4.51 -19.76
N LEU A 272 14.18 -5.20 -19.79
CA LEU A 272 15.45 -4.62 -20.25
C LEU A 272 15.41 -4.38 -21.77
N GLU A 273 16.16 -3.37 -22.23
CA GLU A 273 16.34 -3.15 -23.67
C GLU A 273 16.90 -4.40 -24.37
N GLY A 274 16.16 -4.90 -25.36
CA GLY A 274 16.51 -6.11 -26.11
C GLY A 274 15.92 -7.41 -25.55
N GLU A 275 15.25 -7.38 -24.39
CA GLU A 275 14.50 -8.50 -23.86
C GLU A 275 13.04 -8.49 -24.33
N VAL A 276 12.45 -9.68 -24.45
CA VAL A 276 11.04 -9.88 -24.88
C VAL A 276 10.12 -10.08 -23.67
N VAL A 277 10.65 -10.51 -22.53
CA VAL A 277 9.88 -10.84 -21.33
C VAL A 277 10.45 -10.05 -20.16
N GLY A 278 9.61 -9.22 -19.54
CA GLY A 278 9.97 -8.48 -18.33
C GLY A 278 10.06 -9.38 -17.09
N ARG A 279 10.81 -8.91 -16.09
CA ARG A 279 10.91 -9.55 -14.76
C ARG A 279 10.35 -8.63 -13.66
N SER A 280 9.80 -9.25 -12.62
CA SER A 280 9.29 -8.54 -11.44
C SER A 280 10.20 -8.80 -10.24
N VAL A 281 10.88 -7.76 -9.77
CA VAL A 281 11.90 -7.86 -8.71
C VAL A 281 11.56 -6.94 -7.54
N THR A 282 11.94 -7.38 -6.34
CA THR A 282 11.96 -6.55 -5.15
C THR A 282 13.30 -5.85 -5.09
N VAL A 283 13.31 -4.53 -4.92
CA VAL A 283 14.53 -3.73 -4.89
C VAL A 283 14.67 -3.11 -3.51
N ASP A 284 15.80 -3.44 -2.87
CA ASP A 284 16.29 -2.78 -1.68
C ASP A 284 17.35 -1.75 -2.10
N ARG A 285 17.07 -0.46 -1.87
CA ARG A 285 17.94 0.63 -2.28
C ARG A 285 18.23 1.56 -1.11
N VAL A 286 19.50 1.94 -0.96
CA VAL A 286 19.92 2.98 -0.03
C VAL A 286 20.52 4.14 -0.82
N LEU A 287 19.96 5.34 -0.64
CA LEU A 287 20.49 6.58 -1.18
C LEU A 287 21.26 7.32 -0.09
N GLY A 288 22.44 7.84 -0.42
CA GLY A 288 23.16 8.76 0.46
C GLY A 288 22.44 10.10 0.58
N ARG A 289 22.89 10.94 1.53
CA ARG A 289 22.29 12.26 1.79
C ARG A 289 22.16 13.16 0.55
N GLY A 290 23.06 13.01 -0.42
CA GLY A 290 23.04 13.73 -1.70
C GLY A 290 22.24 13.05 -2.84
N GLY A 291 21.52 11.96 -2.55
CA GLY A 291 20.70 11.24 -3.54
C GLY A 291 21.46 10.25 -4.44
N ALA A 292 22.75 10.02 -4.18
CA ALA A 292 23.56 9.01 -4.87
C ALA A 292 23.29 7.61 -4.30
N ASP A 293 23.29 6.59 -5.16
CA ASP A 293 23.16 5.20 -4.73
C ASP A 293 24.36 4.80 -3.85
N MET A 294 24.05 4.31 -2.65
CA MET A 294 25.03 3.68 -1.75
C MET A 294 24.99 2.16 -1.89
N SER A 295 23.77 1.60 -2.02
CA SER A 295 23.55 0.18 -2.29
C SER A 295 22.25 -0.02 -3.06
N VAL A 296 22.25 -1.03 -3.95
CA VAL A 296 21.07 -1.50 -4.66
C VAL A 296 21.17 -3.03 -4.68
N THR A 297 20.19 -3.70 -4.08
CA THR A 297 20.07 -5.15 -4.07
C THR A 297 18.75 -5.52 -4.74
N GLU A 298 18.81 -6.44 -5.69
CA GLU A 298 17.63 -6.97 -6.37
C GLU A 298 17.37 -8.38 -5.88
N LEU A 299 16.12 -8.63 -5.52
CA LEU A 299 15.70 -9.81 -4.77
C LEU A 299 14.48 -10.43 -5.47
N ASP A 300 14.51 -11.75 -5.64
CA ASP A 300 13.37 -12.53 -6.15
C ASP A 300 12.40 -12.87 -5.00
N ILE A 301 12.08 -11.86 -4.20
CA ILE A 301 11.13 -11.96 -3.08
C ILE A 301 9.76 -11.54 -3.56
N PRO A 302 8.71 -12.29 -3.27
CA PRO A 302 7.36 -11.94 -3.69
C PRO A 302 6.68 -10.92 -2.77
N CYS A 303 5.43 -10.58 -3.10
CA CYS A 303 4.63 -9.57 -2.42
C CYS A 303 3.55 -10.20 -1.52
N PRO A 304 3.19 -9.57 -0.40
CA PRO A 304 3.85 -8.41 0.22
C PRO A 304 5.21 -8.78 0.85
N VAL A 305 6.03 -7.78 1.16
CA VAL A 305 7.35 -7.99 1.79
C VAL A 305 7.58 -7.03 2.94
N ALA A 306 8.10 -7.56 4.05
CA ALA A 306 8.60 -6.79 5.18
C ALA A 306 10.10 -6.99 5.32
N ARG A 307 10.81 -5.95 5.79
CA ARG A 307 12.13 -6.15 6.39
C ARG A 307 11.98 -6.78 7.77
N THR A 308 12.93 -7.64 8.12
CA THR A 308 13.05 -8.19 9.45
C THR A 308 14.19 -7.55 10.25
N SER A 309 14.07 -7.60 11.57
CA SER A 309 14.99 -7.03 12.55
C SER A 309 16.42 -7.60 12.49
N ASP A 310 16.56 -8.82 11.97
CA ASP A 310 17.85 -9.48 11.69
C ASP A 310 18.51 -9.01 10.37
N GLY A 311 17.89 -8.08 9.65
CA GLY A 311 18.40 -7.53 8.38
C GLY A 311 17.93 -8.26 7.12
N GLY A 312 17.21 -9.38 7.27
CA GLY A 312 16.59 -10.11 6.16
C GLY A 312 15.20 -9.58 5.78
N TYR A 313 14.38 -10.48 5.24
CA TYR A 313 13.02 -10.17 4.79
C TYR A 313 12.04 -11.27 5.16
N ALA A 314 10.74 -10.95 5.10
CA ALA A 314 9.66 -11.91 5.20
C ALA A 314 8.57 -11.57 4.18
N SER A 315 7.91 -12.60 3.66
CA SER A 315 6.76 -12.47 2.77
C SER A 315 5.66 -13.44 3.21
N ALA A 316 4.41 -13.05 2.97
CA ALA A 316 3.25 -13.88 3.19
C ALA A 316 2.60 -14.23 1.84
N CYS A 317 2.22 -15.49 1.64
CA CYS A 317 1.71 -15.97 0.36
C CYS A 317 0.63 -17.03 0.51
N LEU A 318 -0.04 -17.34 -0.60
CA LEU A 318 -1.12 -18.33 -0.66
C LEU A 318 -0.69 -19.50 -1.54
N GLU A 319 -1.25 -20.68 -1.30
CA GLU A 319 -1.02 -21.84 -2.15
C GLU A 319 -1.73 -21.66 -3.50
N SER A 320 -1.04 -22.02 -4.59
CA SER A 320 -1.58 -22.01 -5.94
C SER A 320 -2.09 -23.38 -6.33
N SER A 321 -3.41 -23.45 -6.54
CA SER A 321 -4.04 -24.64 -7.14
C SER A 321 -3.60 -24.92 -8.58
N GLN A 322 -3.02 -23.93 -9.28
CA GLN A 322 -2.69 -24.05 -10.72
C GLN A 322 -1.25 -24.43 -11.01
N SER A 323 -0.29 -24.07 -10.14
CA SER A 323 1.14 -24.28 -10.39
C SER A 323 1.79 -25.29 -9.45
N GLY A 324 1.06 -25.86 -8.48
CA GLY A 324 1.64 -26.76 -7.48
C GLY A 324 2.72 -26.08 -6.62
N GLY A 325 2.59 -24.75 -6.42
CA GLY A 325 3.53 -23.89 -5.70
C GLY A 325 2.80 -22.71 -5.05
N TYR A 326 3.51 -21.67 -4.61
CA TYR A 326 2.90 -20.49 -3.98
C TYR A 326 2.56 -19.40 -5.00
N THR A 327 1.47 -18.70 -4.77
CA THR A 327 0.99 -17.59 -5.59
C THR A 327 0.67 -16.38 -4.73
N PHE A 328 0.66 -15.23 -5.38
CA PHE A 328 0.48 -13.92 -4.79
C PHE A 328 -0.74 -13.32 -5.49
N GLY A 329 -1.86 -13.18 -4.76
CA GLY A 329 -3.15 -12.73 -5.30
C GLY A 329 -4.28 -13.77 -5.17
N ASN A 330 -5.47 -13.37 -5.63
CA ASN A 330 -6.77 -14.03 -5.42
C ASN A 330 -6.72 -15.54 -5.65
N ASN A 331 -6.89 -16.32 -4.59
CA ASN A 331 -7.13 -17.76 -4.69
C ASN A 331 -8.35 -18.20 -3.89
N LEU A 332 -8.81 -19.40 -4.24
CA LEU A 332 -9.92 -20.11 -3.62
C LEU A 332 -9.52 -20.53 -2.20
N ARG A 333 -9.54 -19.58 -1.25
CA ARG A 333 -9.50 -19.86 0.20
C ARG A 333 -8.34 -20.78 0.61
N SER A 334 -7.15 -20.19 0.80
CA SER A 334 -5.91 -20.92 1.08
C SER A 334 -5.34 -20.56 2.45
N PRO A 335 -4.67 -21.50 3.14
CA PRO A 335 -3.74 -21.20 4.22
C PRO A 335 -2.75 -20.08 3.86
N ILE A 336 -2.37 -19.29 4.84
CA ILE A 336 -1.30 -18.28 4.71
C ILE A 336 0.04 -18.98 4.94
N HIS A 337 0.99 -18.76 4.06
CA HIS A 337 2.35 -19.26 4.17
C HIS A 337 3.30 -18.10 4.44
N ILE A 338 4.14 -18.23 5.48
CA ILE A 338 5.20 -17.26 5.76
C ILE A 338 6.52 -17.82 5.22
N VAL A 339 7.23 -17.00 4.45
CA VAL A 339 8.57 -17.30 3.96
C VAL A 339 9.53 -16.24 4.45
N LYS A 340 10.60 -16.67 5.11
CA LYS A 340 11.67 -15.79 5.60
C LYS A 340 12.88 -15.93 4.69
N PHE A 341 13.48 -14.78 4.39
CA PHE A 341 14.67 -14.66 3.57
C PHE A 341 15.80 -14.02 4.37
N ASP A 342 17.05 -14.35 4.01
CA ASP A 342 18.24 -13.68 4.52
C ASP A 342 18.46 -12.30 3.86
N ASP A 343 19.57 -11.63 4.19
CA ASP A 343 19.94 -10.31 3.65
C ASP A 343 20.31 -10.33 2.16
N ARG A 344 20.38 -11.51 1.54
CA ARG A 344 20.64 -11.72 0.10
C ARG A 344 19.39 -12.17 -0.65
N GLY A 345 18.27 -12.39 0.04
CA GLY A 345 17.03 -12.87 -0.55
C GLY A 345 16.97 -14.39 -0.74
N GLU A 346 17.87 -15.14 -0.12
CA GLU A 346 17.82 -16.60 -0.10
C GLU A 346 16.84 -17.07 0.99
N ILE A 347 16.11 -18.16 0.73
CA ILE A 347 15.14 -18.70 1.69
C ILE A 347 15.90 -19.19 2.94
N ALA A 348 15.66 -18.53 4.07
CA ALA A 348 16.17 -18.93 5.37
C ALA A 348 15.30 -20.06 5.96
N TRP A 349 13.99 -19.91 5.87
CA TRP A 349 13.01 -20.95 6.18
C TRP A 349 11.66 -20.62 5.54
N ASN A 350 10.80 -21.64 5.40
CA ASN A 350 9.43 -21.48 4.95
C ASN A 350 8.47 -22.30 5.82
N GLN A 351 7.38 -21.69 6.26
CA GLN A 351 6.35 -22.37 7.04
C GLN A 351 5.16 -22.73 6.14
N THR A 352 4.78 -24.00 6.18
CA THR A 352 3.67 -24.52 5.38
C THR A 352 2.33 -24.31 6.08
N GLY A 353 1.69 -23.18 5.78
CA GLY A 353 0.26 -22.95 5.97
C GLY A 353 -0.16 -22.69 7.41
N THR A 354 -0.91 -21.61 7.62
CA THR A 354 -1.68 -21.37 8.84
C THR A 354 -2.96 -22.20 8.85
N GLU A 355 -3.63 -22.32 10.00
CA GLU A 355 -4.98 -22.90 10.03
C GLU A 355 -6.00 -21.93 9.42
N ALA A 356 -5.74 -20.62 9.56
CA ALA A 356 -6.48 -19.55 8.91
C ALA A 356 -6.37 -19.63 7.38
N GLU A 357 -7.52 -19.51 6.69
CA GLU A 357 -7.59 -19.44 5.24
C GLU A 357 -8.10 -18.07 4.77
N VAL A 358 -7.45 -17.50 3.76
CA VAL A 358 -7.83 -16.22 3.17
C VAL A 358 -7.82 -16.31 1.64
N ASN A 359 -8.47 -15.34 0.99
CA ASN A 359 -8.46 -15.19 -0.46
C ASN A 359 -7.34 -14.27 -0.94
N ILE A 360 -6.99 -13.28 -0.11
CA ILE A 360 -6.03 -12.22 -0.42
C ILE A 360 -5.15 -12.00 0.81
N VAL A 361 -3.86 -11.77 0.57
CA VAL A 361 -2.92 -11.21 1.55
C VAL A 361 -2.59 -9.80 1.11
N ALA A 362 -2.91 -8.82 1.95
CA ALA A 362 -2.71 -7.40 1.67
C ALA A 362 -1.37 -6.90 2.23
N ASP A 363 -0.99 -7.34 3.43
CA ASP A 363 0.20 -6.85 4.11
C ASP A 363 0.79 -7.89 5.06
N VAL A 364 2.09 -7.77 5.35
CA VAL A 364 2.81 -8.54 6.36
C VAL A 364 3.77 -7.63 7.10
N VAL A 365 3.84 -7.76 8.42
CA VAL A 365 4.76 -7.00 9.26
C VAL A 365 5.42 -7.91 10.29
N GLN A 366 6.68 -7.62 10.64
CA GLN A 366 7.32 -8.28 11.77
C GLN A 366 6.97 -7.55 13.07
N LEU A 367 6.67 -8.33 14.11
CA LEU A 367 6.38 -7.87 15.46
C LEU A 367 7.66 -7.81 16.31
N SER A 368 7.58 -7.12 17.45
CA SER A 368 8.73 -6.90 18.34
C SER A 368 9.28 -8.17 19.00
N ASP A 369 8.46 -9.21 19.10
CA ASP A 369 8.83 -10.54 19.60
C ASP A 369 9.45 -11.43 18.52
N GLY A 370 9.59 -10.93 17.29
CA GLY A 370 10.11 -11.65 16.13
C GLY A 370 9.05 -12.39 15.32
N GLY A 371 7.82 -12.52 15.83
CA GLY A 371 6.68 -13.09 15.11
C GLY A 371 6.17 -12.19 13.99
N PHE A 372 5.12 -12.63 13.30
CA PHE A 372 4.55 -11.90 12.17
C PHE A 372 3.06 -11.63 12.37
N ALA A 373 2.60 -10.52 11.82
CA ALA A 373 1.18 -10.28 11.62
C ALA A 373 0.91 -10.13 10.13
N VAL A 374 -0.18 -10.75 9.67
CA VAL A 374 -0.62 -10.74 8.28
C VAL A 374 -2.02 -10.18 8.19
N LEU A 375 -2.21 -9.21 7.30
CA LEU A 375 -3.51 -8.66 6.94
C LEU A 375 -4.01 -9.40 5.71
N GLY A 376 -5.16 -10.06 5.84
CA GLY A 376 -5.79 -10.80 4.75
C GLY A 376 -7.26 -10.44 4.58
N MET A 377 -7.87 -10.95 3.51
CA MET A 377 -9.30 -10.76 3.23
C MET A 377 -9.96 -12.09 2.87
N TYR A 378 -11.22 -12.24 3.28
CA TYR A 378 -12.05 -13.41 3.02
C TYR A 378 -13.27 -13.01 2.19
N ALA A 379 -13.46 -13.59 1.01
CA ALA A 379 -14.63 -13.34 0.16
C ALA A 379 -15.83 -14.18 0.61
N LYS A 380 -16.96 -13.53 0.84
CA LYS A 380 -18.26 -14.16 1.09
C LYS A 380 -18.95 -14.48 -0.22
N THR A 381 -19.39 -15.72 -0.35
CA THR A 381 -20.34 -16.18 -1.38
C THR A 381 -21.79 -15.86 -1.03
#